data_AF-A0A397YTJ6-F1
#
_entry.id   AF-A0A397YTJ6-F1
#
_cell.length_a   1.000
_cell.length_b   1.000
_cell.length_c   1.000
_cell.angle_alpha   90.00
_cell.angle_beta   90.00
_cell.angle_gamma   90.00
#
_symmetry.space_group_name_H-M   'P 1'
#
loop_
_entity.id
_entity.type
_entity.pdbx_description
1 polymer ?
#
loop_
_entity_poly.entity_id
_entity_poly.type
_entity_poly.pdbx_seq_one_letter_code
_entity_poly.pdbx_strand_id
1 'polypeptide(L)'
;MEKTSSPESATVSVKSPATTVGEMECSLLDESSIHDIDYFVKTIAQIKAKGVRPDLIGSIITHYASKWLPDLSDIFTTSPDGPNQQSQPQQVQSESFSVTAFVMKKRFYVETLIGIIPPEKDSVSCDFLLRLLRTANLVGADDSYRAELEGRVSWQLDQASLKELMIPSFSHTCGTLLDVELVTRVVKKFAGLDNEGVKSGASLVKVAKLVDSYLAEVAVDGDLSLSEFISLAEALPNHARGTEDGLYRAIDTYLKAHPKVTKQERKRLCGLIDSKKLSVEASLHVAQNDRLPVRTVIQVLLTEQAKMSRSRHNNNDWSGLTFSPNPSSSHYSESGPARCMSKREMNVQQMEIKRLKEDMAKLKSEFEAMQTQLEKLVEKKCSSGSKGFFRWKKLGFRSGFSVSVLDKNGEEFGENGEREEYFGYETQTPSNMKTKLVKGRTPSRWRKSMS
;
A
#
# COMPACT_ATOMS: atom_id res chain seq x y z
N MET A 1 -63.35 -75.37 -18.75
CA MET A 1 -63.23 -74.52 -19.94
C MET A 1 -62.64 -73.19 -19.49
N GLU A 2 -61.56 -72.75 -20.17
CA GLU A 2 -60.85 -71.45 -20.16
C GLU A 2 -60.32 -70.87 -18.81
N LYS A 3 -59.01 -70.82 -18.52
CA LYS A 3 -57.92 -69.87 -18.94
C LYS A 3 -58.30 -68.39 -18.74
N THR A 4 -57.58 -67.62 -17.92
CA THR A 4 -56.39 -66.81 -18.29
C THR A 4 -55.78 -66.16 -17.01
N SER A 5 -54.53 -66.47 -16.61
CA SER A 5 -53.23 -65.84 -16.93
C SER A 5 -52.86 -64.59 -16.11
N SER A 6 -51.92 -64.76 -15.18
CA SER A 6 -51.05 -63.70 -14.59
C SER A 6 -49.75 -63.57 -15.39
N PRO A 7 -49.12 -62.39 -15.34
CA PRO A 7 -47.67 -62.25 -15.13
C PRO A 7 -47.44 -61.19 -14.00
N GLU A 8 -46.30 -60.96 -13.37
CA GLU A 8 -44.92 -61.42 -13.44
C GLU A 8 -44.30 -60.96 -12.09
N SER A 9 -43.47 -61.79 -11.47
CA SER A 9 -42.70 -61.42 -10.29
C SER A 9 -41.36 -60.84 -10.74
N ALA A 10 -41.06 -59.59 -10.40
CA ALA A 10 -39.70 -59.06 -10.41
C ALA A 10 -39.42 -58.33 -9.10
N THR A 11 -38.34 -58.78 -8.47
CA THR A 11 -37.83 -58.49 -7.13
C THR A 11 -37.51 -57.02 -6.85
N VAL A 12 -37.95 -56.59 -5.68
CA VAL A 12 -37.60 -55.34 -4.99
C VAL A 12 -36.14 -55.36 -4.55
N SER A 13 -35.39 -54.29 -4.84
CA SER A 13 -34.19 -53.92 -4.08
C SER A 13 -34.31 -52.46 -3.65
N VAL A 14 -34.26 -52.27 -2.34
CA VAL A 14 -34.41 -51.00 -1.62
C VAL A 14 -33.14 -50.17 -1.76
N LYS A 15 -33.27 -48.88 -2.08
CA LYS A 15 -32.24 -47.88 -1.77
C LYS A 15 -32.86 -46.52 -1.44
N SER A 16 -32.63 -46.08 -0.22
CA SER A 16 -33.00 -44.79 0.37
C SER A 16 -32.34 -43.60 -0.37
N PRO A 17 -32.90 -42.37 -0.26
CA PRO A 17 -32.47 -41.24 -1.09
C PRO A 17 -31.14 -40.67 -0.58
N ALA A 18 -30.18 -40.54 -1.50
CA ALA A 18 -28.99 -39.75 -1.27
C ALA A 18 -29.29 -38.29 -1.61
N THR A 19 -29.06 -37.42 -0.64
CA THR A 19 -29.02 -35.95 -0.77
C THR A 19 -28.03 -35.56 -1.86
N THR A 20 -28.51 -35.17 -3.03
CA THR A 20 -27.68 -34.52 -4.05
C THR A 20 -27.63 -33.03 -3.76
N VAL A 21 -26.46 -32.61 -3.29
CA VAL A 21 -26.01 -31.21 -3.27
C VAL A 21 -26.07 -30.72 -4.71
N GLY A 22 -27.02 -29.81 -4.97
CA GLY A 22 -27.23 -29.23 -6.29
C GLY A 22 -26.04 -28.36 -6.69
N GLU A 23 -25.43 -28.72 -7.82
CA GLU A 23 -24.50 -27.92 -8.58
C GLU A 23 -25.22 -26.65 -9.04
N MET A 24 -24.84 -25.49 -8.50
CA MET A 24 -25.29 -24.19 -9.00
C MET A 24 -24.47 -23.85 -10.24
N GLU A 25 -25.02 -24.16 -11.41
CA GLU A 25 -24.61 -23.54 -12.66
C GLU A 25 -24.80 -22.02 -12.55
N CYS A 26 -23.70 -21.25 -12.58
CA CYS A 26 -23.75 -19.83 -12.86
C CYS A 26 -24.06 -19.65 -14.36
N SER A 27 -25.32 -19.85 -14.73
CA SER A 27 -25.90 -19.36 -15.98
C SER A 27 -26.00 -17.84 -15.89
N LEU A 28 -24.84 -17.19 -15.99
CA LEU A 28 -24.71 -15.74 -16.01
C LEU A 28 -25.44 -15.22 -17.26
N LEU A 29 -26.69 -14.81 -17.03
CA LEU A 29 -27.43 -13.79 -17.78
C LEU A 29 -28.32 -14.27 -18.95
N ASP A 30 -29.26 -15.17 -18.67
CA ASP A 30 -30.49 -15.36 -19.48
C ASP A 30 -31.45 -14.14 -19.40
N GLU A 31 -32.46 -14.01 -20.28
CA GLU A 31 -33.53 -12.97 -20.21
C GLU A 31 -34.22 -12.97 -18.83
N SER A 32 -34.31 -14.14 -18.19
CA SER A 32 -34.76 -14.33 -16.81
C SER A 32 -34.07 -13.38 -15.81
N SER A 33 -32.79 -13.03 -16.03
CA SER A 33 -32.03 -12.15 -15.13
C SER A 33 -32.46 -10.68 -15.16
N ILE A 34 -33.05 -10.19 -16.26
CA ILE A 34 -33.58 -8.81 -16.34
C ILE A 34 -34.89 -8.72 -15.54
N HIS A 35 -35.73 -9.75 -15.65
CA HIS A 35 -36.93 -9.83 -14.83
C HIS A 35 -36.59 -9.91 -13.32
N ASP A 36 -35.52 -10.64 -12.98
CA ASP A 36 -35.06 -10.75 -11.60
C ASP A 36 -34.63 -9.41 -10.99
N ILE A 37 -33.97 -8.54 -11.75
CA ILE A 37 -33.56 -7.22 -11.23
C ILE A 37 -34.76 -6.28 -11.08
N ASP A 38 -35.72 -6.26 -12.01
CA ASP A 38 -36.93 -5.46 -11.86
C ASP A 38 -37.75 -5.87 -10.65
N TYR A 39 -37.88 -7.18 -10.40
CA TYR A 39 -38.52 -7.70 -9.21
C TYR A 39 -37.76 -7.31 -7.93
N PHE A 40 -36.42 -7.38 -7.97
CA PHE A 40 -35.58 -6.95 -6.87
C PHE A 40 -35.74 -5.46 -6.56
N VAL A 41 -35.71 -4.58 -7.57
CA VAL A 41 -35.91 -3.13 -7.43
C VAL A 41 -37.27 -2.83 -6.79
N LYS A 42 -38.35 -3.47 -7.26
CA LYS A 42 -39.70 -3.33 -6.67
C LYS A 42 -39.72 -3.79 -5.22
N THR A 43 -39.04 -4.90 -4.91
CA THR A 43 -38.93 -5.43 -3.54
C THR A 43 -38.19 -4.45 -2.62
N ILE A 44 -37.06 -3.89 -3.07
CA ILE A 44 -36.32 -2.87 -2.32
C ILE A 44 -37.17 -1.62 -2.10
N ALA A 45 -37.92 -1.17 -3.10
CA ALA A 45 -38.84 -0.04 -2.96
C ALA A 45 -39.93 -0.29 -1.90
N GLN A 46 -40.51 -1.49 -1.87
CA GLN A 46 -41.49 -1.89 -0.85
C GLN A 46 -40.85 -1.98 0.56
N ILE A 47 -39.64 -2.52 0.67
CA ILE A 47 -38.87 -2.59 1.93
C ILE A 47 -38.60 -1.17 2.44
N LYS A 48 -38.21 -0.25 1.57
CA LYS A 48 -37.99 1.16 1.90
C LYS A 48 -39.27 1.84 2.37
N ALA A 49 -40.40 1.60 1.69
CA ALA A 49 -41.70 2.15 2.07
C ALA A 49 -42.18 1.68 3.46
N LYS A 50 -41.71 0.51 3.93
CA LYS A 50 -41.97 -0.01 5.28
C LYS A 50 -41.07 0.62 6.37
N GLY A 51 -40.18 1.55 6.02
CA GLY A 51 -39.30 2.22 6.97
C GLY A 51 -38.14 1.35 7.47
N VAL A 52 -37.74 0.33 6.71
CA VAL A 52 -36.56 -0.49 7.05
C VAL A 52 -35.31 0.39 7.00
N ARG A 53 -34.39 0.16 7.95
CA ARG A 53 -33.17 0.96 8.07
C ARG A 53 -32.31 0.89 6.80
N PRO A 54 -31.70 2.01 6.37
CA PRO A 54 -30.87 2.08 5.17
C PRO A 54 -29.70 1.09 5.13
N ASP A 55 -29.07 0.81 6.26
CA ASP A 55 -27.94 -0.12 6.38
C ASP A 55 -28.34 -1.58 6.12
N LEU A 56 -29.54 -1.98 6.54
CA LEU A 56 -30.07 -3.31 6.24
C LEU A 56 -30.45 -3.42 4.75
N ILE A 57 -31.04 -2.36 4.19
CA ILE A 57 -31.33 -2.29 2.75
C ILE A 57 -30.03 -2.40 1.94
N GLY A 58 -28.99 -1.64 2.31
CA GLY A 58 -27.70 -1.69 1.65
C GLY A 58 -26.99 -3.04 1.81
N SER A 59 -27.17 -3.73 2.94
CA SER A 59 -26.67 -5.11 3.11
C SER A 59 -27.36 -6.09 2.16
N ILE A 60 -28.69 -5.98 1.97
CA ILE A 60 -29.44 -6.79 1.01
C ILE A 60 -28.96 -6.50 -0.42
N ILE A 61 -28.77 -5.23 -0.78
CA ILE A 61 -28.25 -4.81 -2.08
C ILE A 61 -26.84 -5.34 -2.31
N THR A 62 -25.96 -5.24 -1.32
CA THR A 62 -24.57 -5.73 -1.40
C THR A 62 -24.55 -7.24 -1.63
N HIS A 63 -25.35 -8.00 -0.88
CA HIS A 63 -25.46 -9.45 -1.04
C HIS A 63 -26.02 -9.84 -2.42
N TYR A 64 -27.06 -9.16 -2.88
CA TYR A 64 -27.61 -9.36 -4.23
C TYR A 64 -26.55 -9.05 -5.29
N ALA A 65 -25.87 -7.90 -5.18
CA ALA A 65 -24.82 -7.49 -6.10
C ALA A 65 -23.66 -8.50 -6.16
N SER A 66 -23.19 -9.04 -5.03
CA SER A 66 -22.12 -10.05 -5.01
C SER A 66 -22.49 -11.37 -5.69
N LYS A 67 -23.79 -11.72 -5.73
CA LYS A 67 -24.26 -12.93 -6.43
C LYS A 67 -24.17 -12.79 -7.95
N TRP A 68 -24.43 -11.60 -8.48
CA TRP A 68 -24.55 -11.35 -9.92
C TRP A 68 -23.32 -10.67 -10.53
N LEU A 69 -22.54 -9.99 -9.70
CA LEU A 69 -21.27 -9.36 -10.05
C LEU A 69 -20.20 -9.85 -9.07
N PRO A 70 -19.54 -10.99 -9.35
CA PRO A 70 -18.49 -11.53 -8.49
C PRO A 70 -17.34 -10.54 -8.21
N ASP A 71 -17.09 -9.61 -9.14
CA ASP A 71 -16.14 -8.50 -9.00
C ASP A 71 -16.45 -7.58 -7.80
N LEU A 72 -17.70 -7.60 -7.31
CA LEU A 72 -18.17 -6.84 -6.15
C LEU A 72 -18.15 -7.65 -4.85
N SER A 73 -17.73 -8.92 -4.87
CA SER A 73 -17.57 -9.74 -3.67
C SER A 73 -16.26 -9.40 -2.96
N ASP A 74 -16.23 -9.49 -1.61
CA ASP A 74 -15.01 -9.23 -0.82
C ASP A 74 -14.03 -10.41 -0.87
N ILE A 75 -14.44 -11.49 -1.55
CA ILE A 75 -13.80 -12.80 -1.51
C ILE A 75 -12.74 -12.86 -2.59
N PHE A 76 -11.74 -11.98 -2.50
CA PHE A 76 -10.44 -12.25 -3.08
C PHE A 76 -9.35 -11.92 -2.05
N THR A 77 -8.74 -13.02 -1.61
CA THR A 77 -7.46 -13.25 -0.89
C THR A 77 -7.43 -13.20 0.65
N THR A 78 -7.38 -14.38 1.30
CA THR A 78 -6.13 -15.03 1.81
C THR A 78 -6.42 -16.38 2.48
N SER A 79 -6.00 -17.48 1.84
CA SER A 79 -5.55 -18.72 2.48
C SER A 79 -4.63 -19.45 1.49
N PRO A 80 -3.33 -19.61 1.78
CA PRO A 80 -2.42 -20.41 0.97
C PRO A 80 -2.57 -21.93 1.20
N ASP A 81 -3.43 -22.36 2.12
CA ASP A 81 -3.58 -23.77 2.49
C ASP A 81 -5.06 -24.20 2.44
N GLY A 82 -5.44 -24.87 1.36
CA GLY A 82 -6.75 -25.51 1.18
C GLY A 82 -6.81 -26.22 -0.19
N PRO A 83 -7.27 -27.48 -0.27
CA PRO A 83 -6.87 -28.39 -1.33
C PRO A 83 -7.54 -28.08 -2.67
N ASN A 84 -6.74 -28.16 -3.73
CA ASN A 84 -7.10 -28.36 -5.14
C ASN A 84 -8.60 -28.56 -5.40
N GLN A 85 -9.29 -27.49 -5.79
CA GLN A 85 -10.28 -27.61 -6.85
C GLN A 85 -9.60 -27.17 -8.14
N GLN A 86 -9.13 -28.15 -8.90
CA GLN A 86 -8.87 -27.97 -10.31
C GLN A 86 -10.20 -27.57 -10.96
N SER A 87 -10.44 -26.28 -11.12
CA SER A 87 -11.36 -25.81 -12.14
C SER A 87 -10.71 -26.18 -13.48
N GLN A 88 -11.09 -27.33 -14.02
CA GLN A 88 -10.90 -27.62 -15.43
C GLN A 88 -11.48 -26.46 -16.24
N PRO A 89 -10.89 -26.07 -17.38
CA PRO A 89 -11.58 -25.22 -18.33
C PRO A 89 -12.79 -26.00 -18.86
N GLN A 90 -13.96 -25.77 -18.27
CA GLN A 90 -15.22 -26.21 -18.84
C GLN A 90 -15.34 -25.55 -20.21
N GLN A 91 -15.46 -26.40 -21.23
CA GLN A 91 -15.80 -25.97 -22.58
C GLN A 91 -17.13 -25.24 -22.53
N VAL A 92 -17.07 -23.91 -22.56
CA VAL A 92 -18.24 -23.09 -22.82
C VAL A 92 -18.68 -23.43 -24.24
N GLN A 93 -19.84 -24.07 -24.36
CA GLN A 93 -20.48 -24.27 -25.65
C GLN A 93 -20.69 -22.88 -26.25
N SER A 94 -20.12 -22.66 -27.43
CA SER A 94 -20.16 -21.41 -28.17
C SER A 94 -21.59 -21.05 -28.58
N GLU A 95 -22.34 -20.43 -27.69
CA GLU A 95 -23.34 -19.45 -28.11
C GLU A 95 -22.60 -18.15 -28.37
N SER A 96 -22.86 -17.53 -29.52
CA SER A 96 -22.25 -16.28 -29.93
C SER A 96 -22.78 -15.12 -29.07
N PHE A 97 -22.35 -15.04 -27.81
CA PHE A 97 -22.64 -13.90 -26.97
C PHE A 97 -21.87 -12.69 -27.50
N SER A 98 -22.60 -11.73 -28.04
CA SER A 98 -22.04 -10.43 -28.42
C SER A 98 -21.41 -9.80 -27.18
N VAL A 99 -20.10 -9.56 -27.21
CA VAL A 99 -19.36 -8.87 -26.14
C VAL A 99 -20.00 -7.54 -25.81
N THR A 100 -20.49 -6.82 -26.83
CA THR A 100 -21.22 -5.56 -26.66
C THR A 100 -22.52 -5.76 -25.89
N ALA A 101 -23.29 -6.80 -26.20
CA ALA A 101 -24.54 -7.09 -25.47
C ALA A 101 -24.27 -7.43 -24.00
N PHE A 102 -23.21 -8.19 -23.72
CA PHE A 102 -22.78 -8.49 -22.35
C PHE A 102 -22.38 -7.22 -21.58
N VAL A 103 -21.56 -6.35 -22.18
CA VAL A 103 -21.14 -5.08 -21.56
C VAL A 103 -22.34 -4.17 -21.31
N MET A 104 -23.25 -4.03 -22.28
CA MET A 104 -24.46 -3.22 -22.12
C MET A 104 -25.39 -3.76 -21.02
N LYS A 105 -25.53 -5.09 -20.90
CA LYS A 105 -26.31 -5.73 -19.83
C LYS A 105 -25.65 -5.53 -18.47
N LYS A 106 -24.32 -5.69 -18.37
CA LYS A 106 -23.57 -5.43 -17.13
C LYS A 106 -23.67 -3.95 -16.73
N ARG A 107 -23.61 -3.02 -17.71
CA ARG A 107 -23.82 -1.59 -17.50
C ARG A 107 -25.21 -1.29 -16.93
N PHE A 108 -26.27 -1.80 -17.56
CA PHE A 108 -27.64 -1.65 -17.07
C PHE A 108 -27.79 -2.13 -15.62
N TYR A 109 -27.21 -3.28 -15.30
CA TYR A 109 -27.25 -3.85 -13.96
C TYR A 109 -26.52 -2.96 -12.93
N VAL A 110 -25.32 -2.49 -13.25
CA VAL A 110 -24.53 -1.58 -12.40
C VAL A 110 -25.28 -0.26 -12.16
N GLU A 111 -25.80 0.37 -13.21
CA GLU A 111 -26.55 1.62 -13.11
C GLU A 111 -27.82 1.45 -12.26
N THR A 112 -28.54 0.34 -12.44
CA THR A 112 -29.73 0.02 -11.64
C THR A 112 -29.37 -0.20 -10.17
N LEU A 113 -28.28 -0.91 -9.88
CA LEU A 113 -27.79 -1.06 -8.50
C LEU A 113 -27.48 0.28 -7.86
N ILE A 114 -26.79 1.18 -8.56
CA ILE A 114 -26.47 2.52 -8.06
C ILE A 114 -27.76 3.28 -7.71
N GLY A 115 -28.76 3.23 -8.59
CA GLY A 115 -30.04 3.92 -8.42
C GLY A 115 -30.88 3.43 -7.24
N ILE A 116 -30.68 2.20 -6.75
CA ILE A 116 -31.41 1.66 -5.59
C ILE A 116 -30.66 1.78 -4.26
N ILE A 117 -29.37 2.16 -4.25
CA ILE A 117 -28.61 2.33 -3.00
C ILE A 117 -29.21 3.50 -2.21
N PRO A 118 -29.58 3.29 -0.93
CA PRO A 118 -30.12 4.36 -0.09
C PRO A 118 -29.17 5.56 -0.02
N PRO A 119 -29.66 6.81 -0.13
CA PRO A 119 -28.82 8.01 -0.17
C PRO A 119 -28.10 8.31 1.16
N GLU A 120 -28.54 7.69 2.26
CA GLU A 120 -27.98 7.89 3.59
C GLU A 120 -26.53 7.40 3.68
N LYS A 121 -25.71 8.16 4.41
CA LYS A 121 -24.33 7.79 4.73
C LYS A 121 -24.30 6.44 5.44
N ASP A 122 -23.27 5.64 5.16
CA ASP A 122 -23.05 4.33 5.77
C ASP A 122 -24.17 3.29 5.50
N SER A 123 -25.05 3.54 4.51
CA SER A 123 -26.01 2.54 4.02
C SER A 123 -25.30 1.32 3.41
N VAL A 124 -24.17 1.54 2.74
CA VAL A 124 -23.25 0.53 2.23
C VAL A 124 -21.80 0.91 2.55
N SER A 125 -20.88 -0.06 2.59
CA SER A 125 -19.47 0.20 2.90
C SER A 125 -18.77 1.00 1.80
N CYS A 126 -17.74 1.77 2.17
CA CYS A 126 -16.93 2.52 1.19
C CYS A 126 -16.25 1.60 0.19
N ASP A 127 -15.77 0.44 0.65
CA ASP A 127 -15.11 -0.56 -0.19
C ASP A 127 -16.08 -1.20 -1.20
N PHE A 128 -17.36 -1.38 -0.84
CA PHE A 128 -18.37 -1.77 -1.81
C PHE A 128 -18.60 -0.68 -2.87
N LEU A 129 -18.72 0.59 -2.46
CA LEU A 129 -18.86 1.70 -3.41
C LEU A 129 -17.65 1.83 -4.34
N LEU A 130 -16.43 1.62 -3.85
CA LEU A 130 -15.20 1.65 -4.63
C LEU A 130 -15.15 0.51 -5.66
N ARG A 131 -15.55 -0.71 -5.28
CA ARG A 131 -15.69 -1.83 -6.22
C ARG A 131 -16.77 -1.57 -7.27
N LEU A 132 -17.87 -0.95 -6.86
CA LEU A 132 -18.96 -0.56 -7.76
C LEU A 132 -18.51 0.54 -8.73
N LEU A 133 -17.72 1.53 -8.26
CA LEU A 133 -17.12 2.58 -9.07
C LEU A 133 -16.10 2.02 -10.07
N ARG A 134 -15.24 1.09 -9.64
CA ARG A 134 -14.34 0.33 -10.52
C ARG A 134 -15.13 -0.36 -11.63
N THR A 135 -16.19 -1.07 -11.27
CA THR A 135 -17.04 -1.79 -12.23
C THR A 135 -17.78 -0.82 -13.16
N ALA A 136 -18.29 0.30 -12.65
CA ALA A 136 -18.97 1.34 -13.43
C ALA A 136 -18.02 1.97 -14.46
N ASN A 137 -16.77 2.23 -14.09
CA ASN A 137 -15.75 2.72 -15.02
C ASN A 137 -15.41 1.68 -16.10
N LEU A 138 -15.27 0.41 -15.72
CA LEU A 138 -14.96 -0.69 -16.64
C LEU A 138 -16.04 -0.85 -17.73
N VAL A 139 -17.31 -0.76 -17.37
CA VAL A 139 -18.45 -0.92 -18.31
C VAL A 139 -18.86 0.39 -18.98
N GLY A 140 -18.21 1.50 -18.63
CA GLY A 140 -18.54 2.83 -19.14
C GLY A 140 -19.95 3.27 -18.78
N ALA A 141 -20.36 3.13 -17.51
CA ALA A 141 -21.64 3.63 -17.01
C ALA A 141 -21.80 5.15 -17.23
N ASP A 142 -23.05 5.63 -17.22
CA ASP A 142 -23.33 7.05 -17.43
C ASP A 142 -22.61 7.94 -16.40
N ASP A 143 -22.16 9.11 -16.84
CA ASP A 143 -21.41 10.04 -16.02
C ASP A 143 -22.21 10.52 -14.80
N SER A 144 -23.55 10.56 -14.86
CA SER A 144 -24.38 10.88 -13.69
C SER A 144 -24.22 9.86 -12.56
N TYR A 145 -24.23 8.56 -12.89
CA TYR A 145 -24.06 7.48 -11.91
C TYR A 145 -22.64 7.43 -11.36
N ARG A 146 -21.63 7.68 -12.22
CA ARG A 146 -20.23 7.76 -11.80
C ARG A 146 -20.00 8.94 -10.86
N ALA A 147 -20.55 10.11 -11.19
CA ALA A 147 -20.45 11.30 -10.34
C ALA A 147 -21.16 11.11 -8.99
N GLU A 148 -22.30 10.43 -8.97
CA GLU A 148 -23.02 10.06 -7.74
C GLU A 148 -22.16 9.13 -6.87
N LEU A 149 -21.59 8.07 -7.45
CA LEU A 149 -20.69 7.16 -6.73
C LEU A 149 -19.47 7.88 -6.18
N GLU A 150 -18.81 8.72 -6.99
CA GLU A 150 -17.69 9.55 -6.52
C GLU A 150 -18.11 10.41 -5.33
N GLY A 151 -19.30 11.03 -5.38
CA GLY A 151 -19.83 11.84 -4.28
C GLY A 151 -20.03 11.03 -2.99
N ARG A 152 -20.63 9.85 -3.11
CA ARG A 152 -20.85 8.93 -1.98
C ARG A 152 -19.53 8.44 -1.40
N VAL A 153 -18.59 7.98 -2.24
CA VAL A 153 -17.23 7.58 -1.82
C VAL A 153 -16.52 8.73 -1.12
N SER A 154 -16.59 9.94 -1.69
CA SER A 154 -15.98 11.14 -1.09
C SER A 154 -16.56 11.43 0.30
N TRP A 155 -17.81 11.09 0.59
CA TRP A 155 -18.39 11.30 1.91
C TRP A 155 -17.98 10.26 2.95
N GLN A 156 -17.41 9.11 2.57
CA GLN A 156 -16.99 8.07 3.50
C GLN A 156 -15.57 7.55 3.25
N LEU A 157 -14.74 8.37 2.59
CA LEU A 157 -13.37 8.04 2.21
C LEU A 157 -12.48 7.68 3.42
N ASP A 158 -12.81 8.15 4.62
CA ASP A 158 -12.12 7.80 5.86
C ASP A 158 -12.31 6.34 6.31
N GLN A 159 -13.19 5.60 5.63
CA GLN A 159 -13.44 4.16 5.82
C GLN A 159 -12.90 3.31 4.67
N ALA A 160 -12.30 3.91 3.64
CA ALA A 160 -11.80 3.18 2.48
C ALA A 160 -10.51 2.42 2.80
N SER A 161 -10.39 1.23 2.21
CA SER A 161 -9.12 0.51 2.14
C SER A 161 -8.28 0.96 0.94
N LEU A 162 -6.95 0.88 1.07
CA LEU A 162 -6.03 1.17 -0.02
C LEU A 162 -6.28 0.25 -1.23
N LYS A 163 -6.53 -1.04 -0.98
CA LYS A 163 -6.79 -2.06 -2.01
C LYS A 163 -7.95 -1.66 -2.92
N GLU A 164 -9.06 -1.21 -2.35
CA GLU A 164 -10.22 -0.85 -3.15
C GLU A 164 -10.11 0.55 -3.76
N LEU A 165 -9.32 1.46 -3.17
CA LEU A 165 -9.01 2.76 -3.76
C LEU A 165 -8.12 2.65 -5.03
N MET A 166 -7.36 1.57 -5.17
CA MET A 166 -6.56 1.27 -6.37
C MET A 166 -7.47 0.85 -7.54
N ILE A 167 -8.08 1.84 -8.19
CA ILE A 167 -8.92 1.67 -9.37
C ILE A 167 -8.05 1.77 -10.63
N PRO A 168 -8.05 0.76 -11.53
CA PRO A 168 -7.33 0.83 -12.79
C PRO A 168 -7.82 1.95 -13.69
N SER A 169 -6.92 2.50 -14.50
CA SER A 169 -7.30 3.39 -15.59
C SER A 169 -7.87 2.56 -16.75
N PHE A 170 -9.10 2.86 -17.16
CA PHE A 170 -9.75 2.23 -18.32
C PHE A 170 -9.70 3.10 -19.58
N SER A 171 -9.03 4.26 -19.50
CA SER A 171 -8.86 5.15 -20.65
C SER A 171 -7.72 4.69 -21.54
N HIS A 172 -7.99 4.59 -22.84
CA HIS A 172 -7.00 4.25 -23.86
C HIS A 172 -5.96 5.35 -24.12
N THR A 173 -6.17 6.55 -23.57
CA THR A 173 -5.23 7.69 -23.71
C THR A 173 -4.37 7.90 -22.46
N CYS A 174 -4.60 7.13 -21.40
CA CYS A 174 -3.90 7.28 -20.13
C CYS A 174 -2.66 6.38 -20.11
N GLY A 175 -1.51 6.95 -19.73
CA GLY A 175 -0.27 6.18 -19.58
C GLY A 175 -0.19 5.41 -18.25
N THR A 176 -0.90 5.88 -17.22
CA THR A 176 -0.79 5.30 -15.88
C THR A 176 -1.65 4.04 -15.72
N LEU A 177 -1.20 3.11 -14.88
CA LEU A 177 -1.92 1.89 -14.56
C LEU A 177 -3.18 2.15 -13.72
N LEU A 178 -3.14 3.19 -12.88
CA LEU A 178 -4.21 3.58 -11.97
C LEU A 178 -4.82 4.93 -12.38
N ASP A 179 -6.12 5.10 -12.09
CA ASP A 179 -6.85 6.35 -12.34
C ASP A 179 -6.58 7.36 -11.20
N VAL A 180 -5.41 8.00 -11.27
CA VAL A 180 -4.96 9.00 -10.28
C VAL A 180 -5.85 10.24 -10.31
N GLU A 181 -6.41 10.58 -11.48
CA GLU A 181 -7.30 11.72 -11.64
C GLU A 181 -8.61 11.50 -10.87
N LEU A 182 -9.21 10.31 -10.97
CA LEU A 182 -10.39 9.93 -10.18
C LEU A 182 -10.12 10.05 -8.68
N VAL A 183 -9.01 9.47 -8.20
CA VAL A 183 -8.68 9.56 -6.76
C VAL A 183 -8.46 11.01 -6.34
N THR A 184 -7.83 11.83 -7.19
CA THR A 184 -7.68 13.27 -6.95
C THR A 184 -9.04 13.98 -6.84
N ARG A 185 -10.00 13.68 -7.73
CA ARG A 185 -11.36 14.27 -7.65
C ARG A 185 -12.07 13.86 -6.37
N VAL A 186 -12.02 12.58 -6.00
CA VAL A 186 -12.63 12.05 -4.77
C VAL A 186 -12.02 12.67 -3.50
N VAL A 187 -10.70 12.79 -3.44
CA VAL A 187 -10.00 13.41 -2.30
C VAL A 187 -10.33 14.89 -2.19
N LYS A 188 -10.35 15.63 -3.31
CA LYS A 188 -10.72 17.06 -3.32
C LYS A 188 -12.17 17.28 -2.87
N LYS A 189 -13.10 16.42 -3.30
CA LYS A 189 -14.49 16.44 -2.83
C LYS A 189 -14.57 16.17 -1.32
N PHE A 190 -13.85 15.16 -0.80
CA PHE A 190 -13.77 14.90 0.64
C PHE A 190 -13.22 16.10 1.42
N ALA A 191 -12.16 16.74 0.93
CA ALA A 191 -11.57 17.92 1.56
C ALA A 191 -12.52 19.13 1.55
N GLY A 192 -13.34 19.27 0.51
CA GLY A 192 -14.40 20.29 0.46
C GLY A 192 -15.42 20.18 1.58
N LEU A 193 -15.75 18.96 2.02
CA LEU A 193 -16.69 18.72 3.13
C LEU A 193 -16.13 19.16 4.50
N ASP A 194 -14.81 19.19 4.64
CA ASP A 194 -14.17 19.67 5.88
C ASP A 194 -14.33 21.18 6.06
N ASN A 195 -14.27 21.95 4.96
CA ASN A 195 -14.50 23.40 5.00
C ASN A 195 -15.91 23.76 5.47
N GLU A 196 -16.87 22.83 5.33
CA GLU A 196 -18.25 22.95 5.81
C GLU A 196 -18.41 22.50 7.27
N GLY A 197 -17.34 22.06 7.94
CA GLY A 197 -17.35 21.56 9.32
C GLY A 197 -17.99 20.17 9.46
N VAL A 198 -18.22 19.46 8.35
CA VAL A 198 -18.91 18.17 8.33
C VAL A 198 -17.97 17.03 8.75
N LYS A 199 -16.64 17.24 8.70
CA LYS A 199 -15.63 16.22 8.98
C LYS A 199 -14.91 16.45 10.29
N SER A 200 -14.64 15.33 10.98
CA SER A 200 -13.79 15.33 12.18
C SER A 200 -12.33 15.34 11.77
N GLY A 201 -11.48 16.00 12.55
CA GLY A 201 -10.02 15.94 12.38
C GLY A 201 -9.47 14.51 12.36
N ALA A 202 -10.13 13.56 13.04
CA ALA A 202 -9.76 12.14 12.97
C ALA A 202 -9.97 11.54 11.58
N SER A 203 -11.06 11.90 10.89
CA SER A 203 -11.34 11.46 9.52
C SER A 203 -10.32 12.05 8.53
N LEU A 204 -9.97 13.34 8.68
CA LEU A 204 -8.90 13.97 7.88
C LEU A 204 -7.58 13.22 8.00
N VAL A 205 -7.17 12.87 9.24
CA VAL A 205 -5.91 12.15 9.48
C VAL A 205 -5.92 10.75 8.86
N LYS A 206 -7.06 10.04 8.91
CA LYS A 206 -7.20 8.74 8.25
C LYS A 206 -7.04 8.86 6.73
N VAL A 207 -7.73 9.83 6.12
CA VAL A 207 -7.65 10.06 4.67
C VAL A 207 -6.25 10.52 4.26
N ALA A 208 -5.57 11.36 5.04
CA ALA A 208 -4.20 11.75 4.76
C ALA A 208 -3.24 10.55 4.71
N LYS A 209 -3.37 9.61 5.66
CA LYS A 209 -2.57 8.36 5.65
C LYS A 209 -2.91 7.47 4.46
N LEU A 210 -4.18 7.40 4.07
CA LEU A 210 -4.63 6.64 2.91
C LEU A 210 -4.04 7.23 1.62
N VAL A 211 -4.12 8.56 1.45
CA VAL A 211 -3.56 9.29 0.30
C VAL A 211 -2.05 9.15 0.23
N ASP A 212 -1.34 9.30 1.35
CA ASP A 212 0.12 9.12 1.39
C ASP A 212 0.53 7.68 1.03
N SER A 213 -0.28 6.69 1.42
CA SER A 213 -0.06 5.28 1.03
C SER A 213 -0.33 5.05 -0.45
N TYR A 214 -1.42 5.60 -0.97
CA TYR A 214 -1.75 5.55 -2.39
C TYR A 214 -0.68 6.25 -3.25
N LEU A 215 -0.23 7.44 -2.85
CA LEU A 215 0.86 8.18 -3.50
C LEU A 215 2.14 7.35 -3.58
N ALA A 216 2.47 6.59 -2.53
CA ALA A 216 3.65 5.73 -2.54
C ALA A 216 3.52 4.56 -3.54
N GLU A 217 2.32 4.02 -3.76
CA GLU A 217 2.07 2.97 -4.76
C GLU A 217 2.15 3.53 -6.18
N VAL A 218 1.44 4.63 -6.48
CA VAL A 218 1.45 5.22 -7.83
C VAL A 218 2.79 5.85 -8.19
N ALA A 219 3.60 6.25 -7.21
CA ALA A 219 4.92 6.82 -7.45
C ALA A 219 5.89 5.87 -8.16
N VAL A 220 5.63 4.57 -8.13
CA VAL A 220 6.43 3.55 -8.84
C VAL A 220 6.14 3.56 -10.34
N ASP A 221 4.97 4.06 -10.74
CA ASP A 221 4.56 4.16 -12.14
C ASP A 221 5.40 5.21 -12.87
N GLY A 222 6.12 4.78 -13.92
CA GLY A 222 7.01 5.64 -14.70
C GLY A 222 6.28 6.66 -15.57
N ASP A 223 4.98 6.46 -15.82
CA ASP A 223 4.16 7.35 -16.62
C ASP A 223 3.40 8.38 -15.75
N LEU A 224 3.51 8.30 -14.42
CA LEU A 224 2.92 9.28 -13.52
C LEU A 224 3.58 10.66 -13.68
N SER A 225 2.80 11.64 -14.12
CA SER A 225 3.31 13.00 -14.28
C SER A 225 3.54 13.68 -12.93
N LEU A 226 4.52 14.59 -12.89
CA LEU A 226 4.81 15.40 -11.70
C LEU A 226 3.58 16.23 -11.27
N SER A 227 2.81 16.72 -12.24
CA SER A 227 1.63 17.55 -11.97
C SER A 227 0.54 16.77 -11.25
N GLU A 228 0.29 15.53 -11.66
CA GLU A 228 -0.68 14.65 -11.00
C GLU A 228 -0.24 14.29 -9.59
N PHE A 229 1.04 13.93 -9.41
CA PHE A 229 1.60 13.64 -8.09
C PHE A 229 1.41 14.82 -7.12
N ILE A 230 1.79 16.04 -7.56
CA ILE A 230 1.68 17.24 -6.73
C ILE A 230 0.20 17.58 -6.46
N SER A 231 -0.65 17.54 -7.48
CA SER A 231 -2.08 17.85 -7.33
C SER A 231 -2.76 16.93 -6.31
N LEU A 232 -2.38 15.66 -6.24
CA LEU A 232 -2.91 14.73 -5.24
C LEU A 232 -2.29 14.97 -3.85
N ALA A 233 -0.98 15.22 -3.76
CA ALA A 233 -0.31 15.51 -2.49
C ALA A 233 -0.85 16.77 -1.79
N GLU A 234 -1.21 17.79 -2.58
CA GLU A 234 -1.79 19.07 -2.12
C GLU A 234 -3.33 19.05 -2.00
N ALA A 235 -3.99 17.91 -2.29
CA ALA A 235 -5.46 17.83 -2.27
C ALA A 235 -6.05 17.91 -0.84
N LEU A 236 -5.24 17.71 0.19
CA LEU A 236 -5.64 17.79 1.60
C LEU A 236 -4.95 18.98 2.30
N PRO A 237 -5.60 19.60 3.30
CA PRO A 237 -5.02 20.72 4.01
C PRO A 237 -3.79 20.29 4.84
N ASN A 238 -2.84 21.21 5.03
CA ASN A 238 -1.58 20.93 5.73
C ASN A 238 -1.74 20.37 7.15
N HIS A 239 -2.83 20.70 7.85
CA HIS A 239 -3.10 20.22 9.21
C HIS A 239 -3.66 18.79 9.25
N ALA A 240 -4.11 18.22 8.12
CA ALA A 240 -4.57 16.83 8.06
C ALA A 240 -3.45 15.83 8.33
N ARG A 241 -2.19 16.22 8.06
CA ARG A 241 -0.99 15.44 8.35
C ARG A 241 -0.44 15.81 9.72
N GLY A 242 -0.56 14.87 10.67
CA GLY A 242 0.13 14.93 11.97
C GLY A 242 1.62 14.57 11.87
N THR A 243 1.96 13.64 10.98
CA THR A 243 3.32 13.27 10.60
C THR A 243 3.44 13.25 9.08
N GLU A 244 4.63 13.53 8.55
CA GLU A 244 4.87 13.60 7.11
C GLU A 244 5.73 12.47 6.54
N ASP A 245 5.99 11.45 7.35
CA ASP A 245 6.79 10.28 6.96
C ASP A 245 6.20 9.56 5.74
N GLY A 246 4.86 9.49 5.65
CA GLY A 246 4.14 8.87 4.52
C GLY A 246 4.36 9.64 3.21
N LEU A 247 4.14 10.95 3.23
CA LEU A 247 4.39 11.84 2.10
C LEU A 247 5.87 11.82 1.68
N TYR A 248 6.80 11.85 2.65
CA TYR A 248 8.23 11.71 2.37
C TYR A 248 8.55 10.40 1.64
N ARG A 249 8.01 9.27 2.13
CA ARG A 249 8.18 7.96 1.47
C ARG A 249 7.67 7.98 0.04
N ALA A 250 6.51 8.57 -0.21
CA ALA A 250 5.96 8.68 -1.56
C ALA A 250 6.86 9.53 -2.49
N ILE A 251 7.35 10.67 -2.00
CA ILE A 251 8.29 11.53 -2.75
C ILE A 251 9.59 10.77 -3.03
N ASP A 252 10.13 10.05 -2.04
CA ASP A 252 11.35 9.28 -2.23
C ASP A 252 11.20 8.16 -3.27
N THR A 253 10.06 7.45 -3.24
CA THR A 253 9.72 6.46 -4.26
C THR A 253 9.60 7.10 -5.64
N TYR A 254 8.95 8.27 -5.74
CA TYR A 254 8.80 8.99 -7.01
C TYR A 254 10.17 9.38 -7.58
N LEU A 255 11.04 9.97 -6.76
CA LEU A 255 12.40 10.31 -7.18
C LEU A 255 13.24 9.08 -7.57
N LYS A 256 12.91 7.89 -7.05
CA LYS A 256 13.54 6.62 -7.44
C LYS A 256 13.11 6.17 -8.83
N ALA A 257 11.81 6.18 -9.08
CA ALA A 257 11.22 5.69 -10.32
C ALA A 257 11.38 6.68 -11.48
N HIS A 258 11.57 7.97 -11.17
CA HIS A 258 11.64 9.06 -12.13
C HIS A 258 13.02 9.75 -12.16
N PRO A 259 14.08 9.10 -12.67
CA PRO A 259 15.43 9.68 -12.67
C PRO A 259 15.59 10.94 -13.54
N LYS A 260 14.65 11.16 -14.47
CA LYS A 260 14.62 12.31 -15.40
C LYS A 260 14.17 13.62 -14.74
N VAL A 261 13.68 13.57 -13.49
CA VAL A 261 13.22 14.75 -12.74
C VAL A 261 14.36 15.74 -12.54
N THR A 262 14.12 16.98 -12.99
CA THR A 262 15.07 18.10 -12.95
C THR A 262 15.28 18.61 -11.53
N LYS A 263 16.38 19.35 -11.30
CA LYS A 263 16.69 19.95 -9.99
C LYS A 263 15.55 20.85 -9.47
N GLN A 264 14.87 21.58 -10.36
CA GLN A 264 13.76 22.46 -10.00
C GLN A 264 12.54 21.65 -9.54
N GLU A 265 12.24 20.56 -10.22
CA GLU A 265 11.12 19.68 -9.86
C GLU A 265 11.39 18.95 -8.55
N ARG A 266 12.63 18.49 -8.30
CA ARG A 266 13.03 17.95 -6.99
C ARG A 266 12.84 18.96 -5.88
N LYS A 267 13.20 20.23 -6.12
CA LYS A 267 12.95 21.32 -5.18
C LYS A 267 11.45 21.51 -4.92
N ARG A 268 10.61 21.43 -5.95
CA ARG A 268 9.15 21.54 -5.82
C ARG A 268 8.58 20.40 -4.98
N LEU A 269 8.95 19.15 -5.27
CA LEU A 269 8.55 17.96 -4.51
C LEU A 269 8.96 18.05 -3.04
N CYS A 270 10.22 18.36 -2.78
CA CYS A 270 10.72 18.49 -1.40
C CYS A 270 10.09 19.66 -0.65
N GLY A 271 9.61 20.68 -1.36
CA GLY A 271 8.91 21.82 -0.78
C GLY A 271 7.51 21.48 -0.25
N LEU A 272 6.97 20.30 -0.60
CA LEU A 272 5.70 19.81 -0.04
C LEU A 272 5.85 19.32 1.41
N ILE A 273 7.09 19.10 1.87
CA ILE A 273 7.36 18.52 3.19
C ILE A 273 7.60 19.62 4.23
N ASP A 274 6.78 19.66 5.28
CA ASP A 274 7.06 20.34 6.55
C ASP A 274 8.05 19.51 7.40
N SER A 275 9.32 19.91 7.36
CA SER A 275 10.41 19.29 8.14
C SER A 275 10.13 19.22 9.64
N LYS A 276 9.22 20.03 10.19
CA LYS A 276 8.87 20.00 11.61
C LYS A 276 8.04 18.77 11.98
N LYS A 277 7.33 18.17 11.02
CA LYS A 277 6.42 17.04 11.20
C LYS A 277 7.04 15.69 10.82
N LEU A 278 8.30 15.68 10.42
CA LEU A 278 9.05 14.45 10.22
C LEU A 278 9.41 13.82 11.57
N SER A 279 9.35 12.49 11.62
CA SER A 279 9.95 11.72 12.70
C SER A 279 11.48 11.78 12.64
N VAL A 280 12.13 11.37 13.73
CA VAL A 280 13.60 11.27 13.81
C VAL A 280 14.13 10.29 12.77
N GLU A 281 13.44 9.16 12.57
CA GLU A 281 13.81 8.14 11.59
C GLU A 281 13.69 8.66 10.16
N ALA A 282 12.59 9.31 9.82
CA ALA A 282 12.42 9.94 8.51
C ALA A 282 13.46 11.04 8.28
N SER A 283 13.79 11.81 9.30
CA SER A 283 14.81 12.86 9.24
C SER A 283 16.22 12.30 9.02
N LEU A 284 16.55 11.16 9.64
CA LEU A 284 17.80 10.44 9.38
C LEU A 284 17.87 9.94 7.94
N HIS A 285 16.79 9.34 7.43
CA HIS A 285 16.73 8.90 6.04
C HIS A 285 16.87 10.07 5.06
N VAL A 286 16.24 11.22 5.34
CA VAL A 286 16.45 12.45 4.57
C VAL A 286 17.93 12.85 4.55
N ALA A 287 18.61 12.81 5.71
CA ALA A 287 20.00 13.21 5.81
C ALA A 287 20.96 12.33 4.99
N GLN A 288 20.59 11.08 4.75
CA GLN A 288 21.38 10.10 4.01
C GLN A 288 20.99 10.00 2.52
N ASN A 289 19.98 10.75 2.08
CA ASN A 289 19.40 10.58 0.75
C ASN A 289 19.98 11.54 -0.28
N ASP A 290 20.89 11.03 -1.11
CA ASP A 290 21.59 11.77 -2.16
C ASP A 290 20.68 12.28 -3.30
N ARG A 291 19.43 11.82 -3.39
CA ARG A 291 18.48 12.27 -4.43
C ARG A 291 17.88 13.63 -4.11
N LEU A 292 17.89 14.03 -2.84
CA LEU A 292 17.27 15.26 -2.36
C LEU A 292 18.20 16.48 -2.57
N PRO A 293 17.66 17.68 -2.78
CA PRO A 293 18.47 18.90 -2.77
C PRO A 293 19.17 19.08 -1.42
N VAL A 294 20.46 19.44 -1.45
CA VAL A 294 21.27 19.71 -0.23
C VAL A 294 20.59 20.70 0.72
N ARG A 295 19.90 21.71 0.18
CA ARG A 295 19.13 22.68 0.98
C ARG A 295 18.04 22.03 1.82
N THR A 296 17.33 21.04 1.28
CA THR A 296 16.29 20.29 1.99
C THR A 296 16.92 19.51 3.15
N VAL A 297 18.04 18.83 2.90
CA VAL A 297 18.76 18.07 3.92
C VAL A 297 19.20 18.96 5.08
N ILE A 298 19.82 20.10 4.78
CA ILE A 298 20.25 21.08 5.79
C ILE A 298 19.04 21.58 6.60
N GLN A 299 17.92 21.88 5.94
CA GLN A 299 16.71 22.36 6.62
C GLN A 299 16.17 21.33 7.63
N VAL A 300 16.14 20.05 7.25
CA VAL A 300 15.70 18.97 8.14
C VAL A 300 16.66 18.82 9.32
N LEU A 301 17.98 18.79 9.08
CA LEU A 301 18.98 18.69 10.15
C LEU A 301 18.90 19.86 11.15
N LEU A 302 18.73 21.10 10.66
CA LEU A 302 18.55 22.27 11.51
C LEU A 302 17.24 22.20 12.32
N THR A 303 16.18 21.66 11.72
CA THR A 303 14.89 21.47 12.40
C THR A 303 15.03 20.47 13.55
N GLU A 304 15.71 19.35 13.32
CA GLU A 304 15.99 18.35 14.36
C GLU A 304 16.88 18.91 15.47
N GLN A 305 17.94 19.65 15.12
CA GLN A 305 18.82 20.31 16.10
C GLN A 305 18.02 21.28 16.99
N ALA A 306 17.09 22.04 16.41
CA ALA A 306 16.23 22.95 17.15
C ALA A 306 15.25 22.21 18.08
N LYS A 307 14.66 21.08 17.65
CA LYS A 307 13.81 20.23 18.51
C LYS A 307 14.58 19.69 19.72
N MET A 308 15.80 19.21 19.50
CA MET A 308 16.68 18.68 20.56
C MET A 308 17.12 19.78 21.53
N SER A 309 17.46 20.97 21.02
CA SER A 309 17.80 22.13 21.85
C SER A 309 16.62 22.59 22.72
N ARG A 310 15.40 22.63 22.18
CA ARG A 310 14.19 22.99 22.95
C ARG A 310 13.83 21.96 24.00
N SER A 311 13.95 20.66 23.70
CA SER A 311 13.75 19.61 24.68
C SER A 311 14.76 19.72 25.84
N ARG A 312 16.00 20.13 25.55
CA ARG A 312 17.03 20.39 26.57
C ARG A 312 16.71 21.61 27.44
N HIS A 313 16.16 22.68 26.85
CA HIS A 313 15.82 23.92 27.56
C HIS A 313 14.56 23.77 28.42
N ASN A 314 13.49 23.16 27.89
CA ASN A 314 12.25 22.91 28.64
C ASN A 314 12.48 22.01 29.88
N ASN A 315 13.47 21.13 29.86
CA ASN A 315 13.86 20.34 31.04
C ASN A 315 14.56 21.18 32.13
N ASN A 316 15.12 22.34 31.81
CA ASN A 316 15.80 23.21 32.78
C ASN A 316 14.87 24.25 33.42
N ASP A 317 13.78 24.66 32.76
CA ASP A 317 12.99 25.83 33.17
C ASP A 317 11.90 25.54 34.24
N TRP A 318 11.65 24.27 34.60
CA TRP A 318 10.73 23.91 35.69
C TRP A 318 11.39 23.85 37.09
N SER A 319 12.70 24.06 37.19
CA SER A 319 13.42 23.93 38.47
C SER A 319 13.45 25.21 39.32
N GLY A 320 12.79 26.28 38.88
CA GLY A 320 12.77 27.55 39.62
C GLY A 320 11.34 27.97 39.92
N LEU A 321 10.80 27.58 41.08
CA LEU A 321 9.92 28.38 41.94
C LEU A 321 9.51 27.58 43.19
N THR A 322 9.70 28.20 44.36
CA THR A 322 9.25 27.85 45.72
C THR A 322 10.02 26.76 46.50
N PHE A 323 11.03 27.20 47.26
CA PHE A 323 11.47 26.50 48.47
C PHE A 323 10.79 27.14 49.69
N SER A 324 9.97 26.36 50.39
CA SER A 324 9.78 26.48 51.84
C SER A 324 9.99 25.08 52.45
N PRO A 325 10.67 24.96 53.61
CA PRO A 325 11.17 23.67 54.07
C PRO A 325 10.20 23.03 55.07
N ASN A 326 9.84 21.77 54.86
CA ASN A 326 9.82 20.79 55.95
C ASN A 326 9.76 19.34 55.44
N PRO A 327 10.47 18.40 56.10
CA PRO A 327 10.45 16.99 55.78
C PRO A 327 9.48 16.24 56.70
N SER A 328 8.57 15.42 56.17
CA SER A 328 8.11 14.16 56.80
C SER A 328 7.03 13.44 55.99
N SER A 329 7.19 12.12 55.93
CA SER A 329 6.14 11.10 55.79
C SER A 329 5.55 10.79 54.40
N SER A 330 6.09 9.72 53.83
CA SER A 330 5.45 8.47 53.37
C SER A 330 4.30 8.45 52.33
N HIS A 331 4.54 7.55 51.36
CA HIS A 331 3.63 6.61 50.70
C HIS A 331 2.77 7.02 49.48
N TYR A 332 3.06 6.26 48.39
CA TYR A 332 2.30 5.93 47.17
C TYR A 332 2.21 6.94 46.00
N SER A 333 2.98 6.55 44.98
CA SER A 333 2.63 6.48 43.55
C SER A 333 2.75 7.71 42.65
N GLU A 334 3.30 7.39 41.47
CA GLU A 334 3.02 7.98 40.15
C GLU A 334 4.02 8.99 39.56
N SER A 335 4.45 8.64 38.35
CA SER A 335 5.26 9.34 37.36
C SER A 335 5.50 10.84 37.57
N GLY A 336 6.77 11.19 37.79
CA GLY A 336 7.31 12.54 37.58
C GLY A 336 8.38 12.54 36.49
N PRO A 337 8.52 13.63 35.70
CA PRO A 337 9.32 13.65 34.48
C PRO A 337 10.82 13.51 34.78
N ALA A 338 11.54 12.93 33.82
CA ALA A 338 12.93 12.48 33.92
C ALA A 338 13.82 13.39 34.79
N ARG A 339 14.06 12.94 36.03
CA ARG A 339 15.15 13.47 36.85
C ARG A 339 16.45 13.27 36.07
N CYS A 340 17.36 14.24 36.16
CA CYS A 340 18.71 14.07 35.65
C CYS A 340 19.32 12.85 36.35
N MET A 341 19.52 11.76 35.59
CA MET A 341 19.89 10.47 36.13
C MET A 341 21.18 10.60 36.94
N SER A 342 21.17 10.14 38.19
CA SER A 342 22.38 10.07 39.01
C SER A 342 23.46 9.27 38.28
N LYS A 343 24.74 9.53 38.55
CA LYS A 343 25.87 8.78 37.95
C LYS A 343 25.69 7.26 38.09
N ARG A 344 25.04 6.82 39.19
CA ARG A 344 24.67 5.42 39.42
C ARG A 344 23.58 4.93 38.46
N GLU A 345 22.54 5.72 38.24
CA GLU A 345 21.43 5.39 37.33
C GLU A 345 21.88 5.41 35.87
N MET A 346 22.76 6.34 35.49
CA MET A 346 23.40 6.36 34.18
C MET A 346 24.25 5.11 33.94
N ASN A 347 25.02 4.66 34.94
CA ASN A 347 25.77 3.41 34.84
C ASN A 347 24.84 2.20 34.72
N VAL A 348 23.72 2.17 35.46
CA VAL A 348 22.71 1.11 35.35
C VAL A 348 22.10 1.07 33.95
N GLN A 349 21.72 2.21 33.37
CA GLN A 349 21.23 2.26 32.00
C GLN A 349 22.30 1.89 30.96
N GLN A 350 23.56 2.29 31.15
CA GLN A 350 24.64 1.86 30.26
C GLN A 350 24.89 0.35 30.33
N MET A 351 24.79 -0.24 31.52
CA MET A 351 24.86 -1.69 31.69
C MET A 351 23.67 -2.38 31.02
N GLU A 352 22.46 -1.83 31.13
CA GLU A 352 21.27 -2.36 30.46
C GLU A 352 21.38 -2.24 28.94
N ILE A 353 21.91 -1.13 28.41
CA ILE A 353 22.18 -0.98 26.98
C ILE A 353 23.22 -1.99 26.50
N LYS A 354 24.28 -2.25 27.28
CA LYS A 354 25.27 -3.29 26.95
C LYS A 354 24.64 -4.68 26.94
N ARG A 355 23.85 -5.00 27.96
CA ARG A 355 23.10 -6.26 28.06
C ARG A 355 22.15 -6.45 26.87
N LEU A 356 21.39 -5.42 26.52
CA LEU A 356 20.47 -5.45 25.36
C LEU A 356 21.22 -5.61 24.03
N LYS A 357 22.41 -5.00 23.88
CA LYS A 357 23.26 -5.21 22.70
C LYS A 357 23.75 -6.66 22.59
N GLU A 358 24.13 -7.26 23.71
CA GLU A 358 24.51 -8.68 23.77
C GLU A 358 23.32 -9.58 23.44
N ASP A 359 22.15 -9.31 24.00
CA ASP A 359 20.90 -10.04 23.70
C ASP A 359 20.53 -9.92 22.21
N MET A 360 20.67 -8.74 21.61
CA MET A 360 20.45 -8.54 20.16
C MET A 360 21.45 -9.30 19.29
N ALA A 361 22.73 -9.33 19.68
CA ALA A 361 23.75 -10.09 18.96
C ALA A 361 23.46 -11.60 19.02
N LYS A 362 23.03 -12.09 20.19
CA LYS A 362 22.61 -13.48 20.38
C LYS A 362 21.39 -13.82 19.52
N LEU A 363 20.36 -12.98 19.55
CA LEU A 363 19.16 -13.20 18.75
C LEU A 363 19.44 -13.20 17.24
N LYS A 364 20.35 -12.32 16.79
CA LYS A 364 20.81 -12.32 15.40
C LYS A 364 21.52 -13.63 15.02
N SER A 365 22.38 -14.14 15.90
CA SER A 365 23.03 -15.44 15.70
C SER A 365 22.02 -16.60 15.66
N GLU A 366 20.99 -16.58 16.52
CA GLU A 366 19.91 -17.57 16.51
C GLU A 366 19.09 -17.50 15.20
N PHE A 367 18.83 -16.30 14.69
CA PHE A 367 18.17 -16.10 13.40
C PHE A 367 19.01 -16.65 12.24
N GLU A 368 20.31 -16.37 12.21
CA GLU A 368 21.23 -16.91 11.19
C GLU A 368 21.33 -18.44 11.26
N ALA A 369 21.35 -19.01 12.46
CA ALA A 369 21.31 -20.46 12.67
C ALA A 369 20.00 -21.07 12.17
N MET A 370 18.86 -20.43 12.44
CA MET A 370 17.54 -20.86 11.98
C MET A 370 17.43 -20.78 10.45
N GLN A 371 17.95 -19.72 9.84
CA GLN A 371 18.00 -19.58 8.38
C GLN A 371 18.84 -20.70 7.73
N THR A 372 19.97 -21.04 8.35
CA THR A 372 20.82 -22.17 7.91
C THR A 372 20.11 -23.52 8.06
N GLN A 373 19.27 -23.70 9.08
CA GLN A 373 18.45 -24.91 9.24
C GLN A 373 17.37 -25.01 8.16
N LEU A 374 16.74 -23.88 7.80
CA LEU A 374 15.73 -23.81 6.75
C LEU A 374 16.33 -24.22 5.39
N GLU A 375 17.53 -23.72 5.06
CA GLU A 375 18.25 -24.09 3.83
C GLU A 375 18.58 -25.59 3.79
N LYS A 376 19.05 -26.19 4.90
CA LYS A 376 19.32 -27.64 4.99
C LYS A 376 18.05 -28.49 4.85
N LEU A 377 16.91 -28.02 5.35
CA LEU A 377 15.61 -28.66 5.20
C LEU A 377 15.11 -28.60 3.75
N VAL A 378 15.36 -27.49 3.05
CA VAL A 378 15.07 -27.33 1.62
C VAL A 378 15.95 -28.25 0.78
N GLU A 379 17.24 -28.40 1.11
CA GLU A 379 18.15 -29.30 0.39
C GLU A 379 17.83 -30.79 0.63
N LYS A 380 17.45 -31.18 1.86
CA LYS A 380 17.01 -32.56 2.17
C LYS A 380 15.68 -32.94 1.52
N LYS A 381 14.79 -31.97 1.29
CA LYS A 381 13.51 -32.20 0.59
C LYS A 381 13.69 -32.37 -0.92
N CYS A 382 14.85 -31.98 -1.47
CA CYS A 382 15.22 -32.19 -2.88
C CYS A 382 15.91 -33.55 -3.16
N SER A 383 16.40 -34.25 -2.14
CA SER A 383 17.10 -35.54 -2.29
C SER A 383 16.22 -36.78 -2.02
N SER A 384 14.99 -36.59 -1.56
CA SER A 384 13.95 -37.62 -1.47
C SER A 384 12.88 -37.34 -2.53
N GLY A 385 12.76 -38.24 -3.51
CA GLY A 385 12.07 -37.99 -4.78
C GLY A 385 10.63 -37.47 -4.67
N SER A 386 10.41 -36.28 -5.19
CA SER A 386 9.16 -35.88 -5.82
C SER A 386 9.46 -34.90 -6.96
N LYS A 387 9.10 -35.30 -8.19
CA LYS A 387 9.15 -34.45 -9.38
C LYS A 387 8.09 -33.35 -9.22
N GLY A 388 8.54 -32.11 -9.00
CA GLY A 388 7.65 -30.94 -9.02
C GLY A 388 8.47 -29.65 -8.87
N PHE A 389 8.58 -28.91 -9.97
CA PHE A 389 9.31 -27.65 -10.09
C PHE A 389 8.93 -26.62 -9.01
N PHE A 390 9.90 -26.06 -8.28
CA PHE A 390 9.85 -24.67 -7.82
C PHE A 390 11.26 -24.08 -7.73
N ARG A 391 11.60 -23.23 -8.71
CA ARG A 391 12.80 -22.38 -8.73
C ARG A 391 12.48 -21.07 -8.03
N TRP A 392 12.82 -20.93 -6.76
CA TRP A 392 12.93 -19.61 -6.13
C TRP A 392 14.29 -19.04 -6.50
N LYS A 393 14.37 -18.34 -7.64
CA LYS A 393 15.42 -17.35 -7.84
C LYS A 393 14.75 -16.00 -8.02
N LYS A 394 15.14 -15.08 -7.14
CA LYS A 394 15.03 -13.62 -7.27
C LYS A 394 13.82 -12.96 -6.56
N LEU A 395 13.85 -12.96 -5.23
CA LEU A 395 13.62 -11.72 -4.49
C LEU A 395 14.90 -11.41 -3.69
N GLY A 396 15.59 -10.35 -4.11
CA GLY A 396 16.74 -9.84 -3.38
C GLY A 396 16.27 -9.10 -2.14
N PHE A 397 16.46 -9.70 -0.97
CA PHE A 397 16.59 -8.96 0.27
C PHE A 397 17.96 -8.28 0.27
N ARG A 398 18.03 -7.05 -0.24
CA ARG A 398 19.06 -6.10 0.20
C ARG A 398 18.50 -5.37 1.43
N SER A 399 18.59 -6.00 2.60
CA SER A 399 18.56 -5.25 3.86
C SER A 399 20.00 -4.87 4.17
N GLY A 400 20.39 -3.69 3.70
CA GLY A 400 21.65 -3.06 4.10
C GLY A 400 21.48 -2.45 5.48
N PHE A 401 21.64 -3.24 6.54
CA PHE A 401 21.90 -2.70 7.88
C PHE A 401 23.42 -2.55 8.03
N SER A 402 23.95 -1.41 7.58
CA SER A 402 25.29 -0.94 7.90
C SER A 402 25.16 0.12 8.97
N VAL A 403 25.14 -0.30 10.23
CA VAL A 403 25.46 0.61 11.35
C VAL A 403 26.97 0.57 11.49
N SER A 404 27.65 1.56 10.92
CA SER A 404 29.05 1.81 11.21
C SER A 404 29.13 2.52 12.56
N VAL A 405 29.49 1.77 13.61
CA VAL A 405 29.93 2.37 14.87
C VAL A 405 31.37 2.83 14.65
N LEU A 406 31.55 4.14 14.55
CA LEU A 406 32.85 4.80 14.58
C LEU A 406 33.38 4.74 16.01
N ASP A 407 34.31 3.82 16.28
CA ASP A 407 35.11 3.85 17.51
C ASP A 407 36.08 5.04 17.44
N LYS A 408 35.80 6.08 18.23
CA LYS A 408 36.77 7.10 18.61
C LYS A 408 37.16 6.84 20.06
N ASN A 409 38.26 6.13 20.26
CA ASN A 409 39.02 6.22 21.50
C ASN A 409 40.02 7.36 21.36
N GLY A 410 39.85 8.37 22.21
CA GLY A 410 40.90 9.33 22.50
C GLY A 410 41.83 8.75 23.56
N GLU A 411 43.12 8.79 23.31
CA GLU A 411 44.15 8.85 24.33
C GLU A 411 45.04 10.05 24.01
N GLU A 412 45.11 10.99 24.95
CA GLU A 412 46.15 12.02 25.01
C GLU A 412 47.44 11.40 25.54
N PHE A 413 48.58 11.74 24.92
CA PHE A 413 49.72 12.49 25.50
C PHE A 413 51.02 12.19 24.74
N GLY A 414 51.80 13.22 24.44
CA GLY A 414 53.24 13.08 24.17
C GLY A 414 53.81 14.02 23.12
N GLU A 415 54.40 15.12 23.57
CA GLU A 415 55.25 16.07 22.83
C GLU A 415 56.37 15.42 21.98
N ASN A 416 56.64 16.07 20.83
CA ASN A 416 57.96 16.59 20.38
C ASN A 416 58.25 16.32 18.90
N GLY A 417 58.80 17.35 18.24
CA GLY A 417 59.82 17.14 17.21
C GLY A 417 59.40 17.40 15.77
N GLU A 418 59.69 18.61 15.33
CA GLU A 418 60.07 19.06 13.98
C GLU A 418 60.45 17.95 12.96
N ARG A 419 59.98 18.10 11.71
CA ARG A 419 60.80 18.39 10.50
C ARG A 419 60.08 17.98 9.21
N GLU A 420 60.16 18.87 8.23
CA GLU A 420 59.78 18.71 6.83
C GLU A 420 60.48 17.50 6.17
N GLU A 421 59.78 16.76 5.29
CA GLU A 421 60.41 16.33 4.04
C GLU A 421 59.41 15.91 2.96
N TYR A 422 59.82 16.23 1.74
CA TYR A 422 59.11 16.25 0.48
C TYR A 422 59.65 15.10 -0.35
N PHE A 423 58.88 14.08 -0.73
CA PHE A 423 59.29 13.17 -1.81
C PHE A 423 58.08 12.52 -2.50
N GLY A 424 57.94 12.82 -3.79
CA GLY A 424 57.15 12.01 -4.71
C GLY A 424 58.02 10.95 -5.37
N TYR A 425 57.39 9.86 -5.81
CA TYR A 425 57.85 9.10 -6.96
C TYR A 425 56.74 8.26 -7.56
N GLU A 426 56.89 8.17 -8.87
CA GLU A 426 56.05 7.66 -9.92
C GLU A 426 56.35 6.17 -10.18
N THR A 427 55.43 5.50 -10.89
CA THR A 427 55.63 4.33 -11.77
C THR A 427 56.01 2.96 -11.18
N GLN A 428 55.14 1.96 -11.40
CA GLN A 428 55.34 0.91 -12.43
C GLN A 428 54.28 -0.20 -12.39
N THR A 429 53.56 -0.36 -13.50
CA THR A 429 52.86 -1.58 -13.92
C THR A 429 53.82 -2.57 -14.59
N PRO A 430 53.55 -3.90 -14.56
CA PRO A 430 54.05 -4.83 -15.56
C PRO A 430 52.99 -5.15 -16.64
N SER A 431 53.42 -4.99 -17.89
CA SER A 431 52.90 -5.57 -19.15
C SER A 431 52.73 -7.10 -19.07
N ASN A 432 52.01 -7.87 -19.88
CA ASN A 432 51.75 -7.93 -21.33
C ASN A 432 50.65 -9.02 -21.50
N MET A 433 49.74 -9.04 -22.49
CA MET A 433 50.00 -9.58 -23.83
C MET A 433 48.84 -9.29 -24.80
N LYS A 434 49.20 -8.64 -25.92
CA LYS A 434 48.82 -8.89 -27.33
C LYS A 434 47.32 -9.09 -27.70
N THR A 435 46.74 -8.06 -28.30
CA THR A 435 46.01 -8.20 -29.58
C THR A 435 46.51 -7.14 -30.56
N LYS A 436 46.85 -7.58 -31.78
CA LYS A 436 47.38 -6.75 -32.86
C LYS A 436 46.29 -5.80 -33.39
N LEU A 437 46.68 -4.53 -33.44
CA LEU A 437 46.12 -3.44 -34.22
C LEU A 437 46.42 -3.63 -35.72
N VAL A 438 45.58 -3.05 -36.60
CA VAL A 438 45.90 -2.22 -37.80
C VAL A 438 44.54 -1.98 -38.49
N LYS A 439 43.84 -0.83 -38.38
CA LYS A 439 44.12 0.56 -38.81
C LYS A 439 44.30 0.66 -40.34
N GLY A 440 43.46 1.33 -41.14
CA GLY A 440 42.32 2.19 -40.87
C GLY A 440 41.96 2.98 -42.15
N ARG A 441 41.62 4.26 -41.96
CA ARG A 441 41.39 5.34 -42.94
C ARG A 441 40.04 5.37 -43.69
N THR A 442 39.13 6.18 -43.15
CA THR A 442 38.27 7.15 -43.88
C THR A 442 39.14 8.09 -44.76
N PRO A 443 38.64 8.76 -45.83
CA PRO A 443 37.32 9.41 -45.88
C PRO A 443 36.60 9.52 -47.25
N SER A 444 35.33 9.97 -47.20
CA SER A 444 34.77 11.11 -47.96
C SER A 444 33.41 10.89 -48.64
N ARG A 445 32.62 11.98 -48.57
CA ARG A 445 31.57 12.46 -49.50
C ARG A 445 30.17 11.83 -49.50
N TRP A 446 29.25 12.62 -48.92
CA TRP A 446 28.03 13.16 -49.52
C TRP A 446 27.54 12.51 -50.83
N ARG A 447 26.31 11.97 -50.80
CA ARG A 447 25.28 12.26 -51.81
C ARG A 447 23.87 12.00 -51.26
N LYS A 448 22.98 12.99 -51.42
CA LYS A 448 21.52 12.87 -51.39
C LYS A 448 21.05 12.04 -52.60
N SER A 449 20.04 11.19 -52.44
CA SER A 449 18.79 11.26 -53.21
C SER A 449 17.88 10.06 -52.97
N MET A 450 16.60 10.32 -53.24
CA MET A 450 15.37 9.55 -53.05
C MET A 450 15.36 8.18 -53.74
N SER A 451 14.67 7.22 -53.11
CA SER A 451 13.31 6.77 -53.50
C SER A 451 12.71 5.95 -52.37
#